data_AF-A0A2K4L116-F1
#
_entry.id   AF-A0A2K4L116-F1
#
_cell.length_a   1.000
_cell.length_b   1.000
_cell.length_c   1.000
_cell.angle_alpha   90.00
_cell.angle_beta   90.00
_cell.angle_gamma   90.00
#
_symmetry.space_group_name_H-M   'P 1'
#
loop_
_entity.id
_entity.type
_entity.pdbx_description
1 polymer ?
#
loop_
_entity_poly.entity_id
_entity_poly.type
_entity_poly.pdbx_seq_one_letter_code
_entity_poly.pdbx_strand_id
1 'polypeptide(L)'
;MKDLLVSLARFVKPGLSIIAAALVVNILFQILLPTFKPLLLVYGLALLFGFLMIVQGVGQWAITWFDSGTKRAGFKARCNHLWSMAPQVHDHTHDGVMQDLMIQPLPDDFSGQCWAFGIDTSGYPGYEAVGYLLVDGSMLHLAVVAGVRGKWHIDSYCRAACTVEGSVFTIQSICGPLTGWIGVGSMLGVSLGQTGDEGLRGGPFGYVRIYKCGVPQVLYRFCN
;
A
#
# COMPACT_ATOMS: atom_id res chain seq x y z
N MET A 1 7.19 13.47 4.95
CA MET A 1 8.50 13.85 5.54
C MET A 1 8.70 13.23 6.93
N LYS A 2 7.72 13.29 7.84
CA LYS A 2 7.80 12.65 9.17
C LYS A 2 8.07 11.14 9.08
N ASP A 3 7.35 10.41 8.22
CA ASP A 3 7.53 8.95 8.07
C ASP A 3 8.91 8.57 7.52
N LEU A 4 9.50 9.45 6.72
CA LEU A 4 10.81 9.29 6.10
C LEU A 4 11.94 9.47 7.14
N LEU A 5 11.75 10.41 8.08
CA LEU A 5 12.66 10.61 9.22
C LEU A 5 12.53 9.50 10.26
N VAL A 6 11.29 9.07 10.57
CA VAL A 6 11.03 7.97 11.49
C VAL A 6 11.61 6.67 10.94
N SER A 7 11.51 6.42 9.63
CA SER A 7 12.12 5.24 9.02
C SER A 7 13.64 5.32 9.06
N LEU A 8 14.25 6.46 8.70
CA LEU A 8 15.71 6.65 8.79
C LEU A 8 16.23 6.40 10.21
N ALA A 9 15.54 6.91 11.22
CA ALA A 9 15.90 6.70 12.61
C ALA A 9 15.96 5.21 12.99
N ARG A 10 15.04 4.37 12.46
CA ARG A 10 15.08 2.92 12.71
C ARG A 10 16.34 2.26 12.15
N PHE A 11 16.81 2.67 10.97
CA PHE A 11 18.00 2.13 10.34
C PHE A 11 19.30 2.61 11.02
N VAL A 12 19.31 3.82 11.57
CA VAL A 12 20.49 4.43 12.20
C VAL A 12 20.60 4.10 13.70
N LYS A 13 19.48 3.75 14.35
CA LYS A 13 19.40 3.44 15.79
C LYS A 13 20.45 2.42 16.27
N PRO A 14 20.71 1.28 15.60
CA PRO A 14 21.71 0.33 16.09
C PRO A 14 23.10 0.94 16.24
N GLY A 15 23.56 1.71 15.24
CA GLY A 15 24.85 2.38 15.30
C GLY A 15 24.92 3.48 16.36
N LEU A 16 23.84 4.26 16.52
CA LEU A 16 23.73 5.26 17.59
C LEU A 16 23.76 4.62 18.98
N SER A 17 23.09 3.49 19.18
CA SER A 17 23.11 2.76 20.46
C SER A 17 24.52 2.30 20.83
N ILE A 18 25.29 1.82 19.86
CA ILE A 18 26.69 1.39 20.07
C ILE A 18 27.57 2.58 20.44
N ILE A 19 27.45 3.70 19.72
CA ILE A 19 28.20 4.93 20.01
C ILE A 19 27.85 5.46 21.40
N ALA A 20 26.56 5.51 21.75
CA ALA A 20 26.10 5.96 23.05
C ALA A 20 26.63 5.06 24.18
N ALA A 21 26.56 3.73 24.02
CA ALA A 21 27.11 2.78 24.97
C ALA A 21 28.63 2.96 25.12
N ALA A 22 29.37 3.09 24.02
CA ALA A 22 30.81 3.32 24.03
C ALA A 22 31.19 4.61 24.78
N LEU A 23 30.41 5.68 24.58
CA LEU A 23 30.60 6.96 25.28
C LEU A 23 30.35 6.85 26.78
N VAL A 24 29.24 6.22 27.19
CA VAL A 24 28.92 6.01 28.61
C VAL A 24 29.99 5.17 29.29
N VAL A 25 30.42 4.07 28.66
CA VAL A 25 31.49 3.22 29.16
C VAL A 25 32.79 4.02 29.30
N ASN A 26 33.18 4.79 28.30
CA ASN A 26 34.38 5.62 28.36
C ASN A 26 34.34 6.63 29.51
N ILE A 27 33.23 7.35 29.68
CA ILE A 27 33.05 8.31 30.78
C ILE A 27 33.19 7.61 32.14
N LEU A 28 32.53 6.47 32.33
CA LEU A 28 32.62 5.69 33.57
C LEU A 28 34.05 5.22 33.84
N PHE A 29 34.76 4.75 32.82
CA PHE A 29 36.15 4.30 32.96
C PHE A 29 37.12 5.44 33.25
N GLN A 30 36.93 6.63 32.68
CA GLN A 30 37.76 7.80 33.00
C GLN A 30 37.59 8.23 34.46
N ILE A 31 36.39 8.08 35.02
CA ILE A 31 36.12 8.38 36.44
C ILE A 31 36.73 7.32 37.36
N LEU A 32 36.61 6.03 37.00
CA LEU A 32 36.97 4.92 37.88
C LEU A 32 38.45 4.48 37.77
N LEU A 33 39.08 4.59 36.59
CA LEU A 33 40.40 4.03 36.28
C LEU A 33 41.20 4.93 35.30
N PRO A 34 41.64 6.13 35.74
CA PRO A 34 42.21 7.16 34.87
C PRO A 34 43.56 6.79 34.20
N THR A 35 44.27 5.78 34.70
CA THR A 35 45.62 5.40 34.21
C THR A 35 45.63 4.24 33.21
N PHE A 36 44.49 3.60 32.92
CA PHE A 36 44.43 2.39 32.11
C PHE A 36 44.28 2.69 30.60
N LYS A 37 45.40 2.72 29.88
CA LYS A 37 45.47 3.12 28.45
C LYS A 37 44.93 2.14 27.38
N PRO A 38 44.85 0.81 27.54
CA PRO A 38 44.41 -0.08 26.45
C PRO A 38 42.91 0.04 26.10
N LEU A 39 42.11 0.73 26.93
CA LEU A 39 40.70 1.07 26.65
C LEU A 39 40.52 2.01 25.47
N LEU A 40 41.55 2.80 25.09
CA LEU A 40 41.45 3.77 24.00
C LEU A 40 41.26 3.08 22.64
N LEU A 41 41.90 1.92 22.44
CA LEU A 41 41.78 1.13 21.22
C LEU A 41 40.39 0.49 21.11
N VAL A 42 39.89 -0.11 22.20
CA VAL A 42 38.55 -0.72 22.25
C VAL A 42 37.46 0.32 22.00
N TYR A 43 37.61 1.50 22.61
CA TYR A 43 36.73 2.64 22.39
C TYR A 43 36.76 3.13 20.93
N GLY A 44 37.95 3.30 20.35
CA GLY A 44 38.12 3.69 18.94
C GLY A 44 37.48 2.70 17.97
N LEU A 45 37.63 1.39 18.23
CA LEU A 45 36.99 0.34 17.44
C LEU A 45 35.46 0.35 17.58
N ALA A 46 34.93 0.58 18.78
CA ALA A 46 33.48 0.66 19.01
C ALA A 46 32.86 1.87 18.29
N LEU A 47 33.54 3.03 18.30
CA LEU A 47 33.12 4.20 17.53
C LEU A 47 33.16 3.95 16.03
N LEU A 48 34.24 3.34 15.53
CA LEU A 48 34.37 2.99 14.11
C LEU A 48 33.26 2.03 13.67
N PHE A 49 33.00 0.98 14.46
CA PHE A 49 31.95 0.01 14.17
C PHE A 49 30.55 0.66 14.21
N GLY A 50 30.28 1.48 15.23
CA GLY A 50 29.04 2.24 15.31
C GLY A 50 28.85 3.17 14.11
N PHE A 51 29.90 3.88 13.69
CA PHE A 51 29.87 4.73 12.50
C PHE A 51 29.61 3.92 11.21
N LEU A 52 30.32 2.81 11.02
CA LEU A 52 30.09 1.92 9.87
C LEU A 52 28.65 1.41 9.81
N MET A 53 28.07 1.05 10.96
CA MET A 53 26.66 0.67 11.05
C MET A 53 25.70 1.81 10.69
N ILE A 54 26.02 3.05 11.08
CA ILE A 54 25.23 4.23 10.65
C ILE A 54 25.30 4.38 9.14
N VAL A 55 26.50 4.36 8.55
CA VAL A 55 26.70 4.50 7.10
C VAL A 55 25.95 3.40 6.35
N GLN A 56 26.08 2.15 6.79
CA GLN A 56 25.36 1.01 6.22
C GLN A 56 23.84 1.17 6.36
N GLY A 57 23.35 1.61 7.53
CA GLY A 57 21.94 1.85 7.79
C GLY A 57 21.36 2.94 6.87
N VAL A 58 22.08 4.05 6.69
CA VAL A 58 21.70 5.11 5.74
C VAL A 58 21.68 4.57 4.31
N GLY A 59 22.68 3.78 3.92
CA GLY A 59 22.74 3.16 2.59
C GLY A 59 21.57 2.22 2.32
N GLN A 60 21.25 1.32 3.26
CA GLN A 60 20.11 0.42 3.15
C GLN A 60 18.77 1.17 3.13
N TRP A 61 18.64 2.19 3.97
CA TRP A 61 17.47 3.07 3.95
C TRP A 61 17.32 3.76 2.59
N ALA A 62 18.40 4.30 2.04
CA ALA A 62 18.40 4.96 0.74
C ALA A 62 17.96 4.01 -0.38
N ILE A 63 18.52 2.79 -0.44
CA ILE A 63 18.12 1.75 -1.40
C ILE A 63 16.63 1.37 -1.22
N THR A 64 16.16 1.32 0.03
CA THR A 64 14.80 0.91 0.36
C THR A 64 13.77 1.96 -0.01
N TRP A 65 14.07 3.26 0.13
CA TRP A 65 13.10 4.34 -0.04
C TRP A 65 13.22 5.10 -1.35
N PHE A 66 14.42 5.19 -1.93
CA PHE A 66 14.59 5.86 -3.20
C PHE A 66 14.18 4.98 -4.37
N ASP A 67 13.73 5.65 -5.42
CA ASP A 67 13.40 5.03 -6.68
C ASP A 67 14.69 4.75 -7.47
N SER A 68 14.82 3.53 -7.99
CA SER A 68 15.94 3.09 -8.82
C SER A 68 15.43 2.28 -9.99
N GLY A 69 16.20 2.19 -11.08
CA GLY A 69 15.79 1.43 -12.28
C GLY A 69 15.44 -0.03 -11.97
N THR A 70 16.25 -0.69 -11.13
CA THR A 70 16.03 -2.09 -10.71
C THR A 70 14.78 -2.26 -9.87
N LYS A 71 14.58 -1.39 -8.87
CA LYS A 71 13.38 -1.43 -8.00
C LYS A 71 12.11 -1.15 -8.80
N ARG A 72 12.18 -0.20 -9.73
CA ARG A 72 11.10 0.14 -10.66
C ARG A 72 10.73 -1.06 -11.53
N ALA A 73 11.73 -1.74 -12.11
CA ALA A 73 11.51 -2.92 -12.92
C ALA A 73 10.86 -4.06 -12.11
N GLY A 74 11.36 -4.32 -10.90
CA GLY A 74 10.79 -5.31 -9.98
C GLY A 74 9.35 -5.01 -9.59
N PHE A 75 9.03 -3.76 -9.28
CA PHE A 75 7.66 -3.34 -8.97
C PHE A 75 6.73 -3.51 -10.17
N LYS A 76 7.14 -3.06 -11.36
CA LYS A 76 6.37 -3.25 -12.60
C LYS A 76 6.09 -4.73 -12.86
N ALA A 77 7.10 -5.59 -12.70
CA ALA A 77 6.93 -7.03 -12.86
C ALA A 77 5.94 -7.61 -11.84
N ARG A 78 6.01 -7.18 -10.58
CA ARG A 78 5.04 -7.59 -9.54
C ARG A 78 3.62 -7.13 -9.86
N CYS A 79 3.43 -5.88 -10.27
CA CYS A 79 2.12 -5.36 -10.67
C CYS A 79 1.56 -6.16 -11.84
N ASN A 80 2.34 -6.35 -12.91
CA ASN A 80 1.91 -7.12 -14.08
C ASN A 80 1.53 -8.55 -13.70
N HIS A 81 2.32 -9.20 -12.84
CA HIS A 81 2.02 -10.53 -12.35
C HIS A 81 0.69 -10.58 -11.58
N LEU A 82 0.47 -9.67 -10.64
CA LEU A 82 -0.78 -9.59 -9.86
C LEU A 82 -1.99 -9.26 -10.73
N TRP A 83 -1.81 -8.40 -11.74
CA TRP A 83 -2.89 -8.01 -12.65
C TRP A 83 -3.26 -9.11 -13.64
N SER A 84 -2.32 -9.99 -13.99
CA SER A 84 -2.55 -11.12 -14.90
C SER A 84 -2.83 -12.46 -14.19
N MET A 85 -2.80 -12.49 -12.86
CA MET A 85 -3.10 -13.71 -12.10
C MET A 85 -4.52 -14.20 -12.42
N ALA A 86 -4.75 -15.51 -12.27
CA ALA A 86 -6.09 -16.05 -12.40
C ALA A 86 -6.99 -15.40 -11.33
N PRO A 87 -8.16 -14.87 -11.71
CA PRO A 87 -9.05 -14.23 -10.75
C PRO A 87 -9.47 -15.24 -9.69
N GLN A 88 -9.36 -14.84 -8.43
CA GLN A 88 -9.95 -15.59 -7.34
C GLN A 88 -11.44 -15.26 -7.29
N VAL A 89 -12.29 -16.27 -7.55
CA VAL A 89 -13.74 -16.15 -7.40
C VAL A 89 -14.07 -16.21 -5.93
N HIS A 90 -14.76 -15.19 -5.44
CA HIS A 90 -15.15 -15.10 -4.05
C HIS A 90 -16.66 -15.04 -3.95
N ASP A 91 -17.25 -16.20 -3.66
CA ASP A 91 -18.65 -16.33 -3.36
C ASP A 91 -18.89 -15.94 -1.89
N HIS A 92 -19.60 -14.83 -1.69
CA HIS A 92 -19.98 -14.31 -0.38
C HIS A 92 -21.48 -14.42 -0.11
N THR A 93 -22.20 -15.30 -0.82
CA THR A 93 -23.67 -15.44 -0.68
C THR A 93 -24.09 -15.79 0.76
N HIS A 94 -23.19 -16.41 1.54
CA HIS A 94 -23.41 -16.80 2.93
C HIS A 94 -22.74 -15.87 3.96
N ASP A 95 -22.13 -14.77 3.52
CA ASP A 95 -21.54 -13.76 4.41
C ASP A 95 -22.66 -12.85 4.92
N GLY A 96 -22.91 -12.89 6.24
CA GLY A 96 -23.98 -12.09 6.87
C GLY A 96 -23.84 -10.60 6.58
N VAL A 97 -22.61 -10.08 6.42
CA VAL A 97 -22.40 -8.67 6.09
C VAL A 97 -22.83 -8.38 4.64
N MET A 98 -22.59 -9.28 3.70
CA MET A 98 -23.05 -9.09 2.33
C MET A 98 -24.57 -9.18 2.24
N GLN A 99 -25.20 -10.10 2.99
CA GLN A 99 -26.66 -10.18 3.07
C GLN A 99 -27.27 -8.89 3.63
N ASP A 100 -26.65 -8.30 4.66
CA ASP A 100 -27.06 -7.01 5.19
C ASP A 100 -26.90 -5.87 4.17
N LEU A 101 -25.87 -5.92 3.31
CA LEU A 101 -25.67 -4.95 2.25
C LEU A 101 -26.64 -5.12 1.06
N MET A 102 -27.11 -6.35 0.80
CA MET A 102 -28.10 -6.62 -0.26
C MET A 102 -29.46 -5.98 0.03
N ILE A 103 -29.81 -5.81 1.30
CA ILE A 103 -31.06 -5.13 1.71
C ILE A 103 -30.90 -3.60 1.85
N GLN A 104 -29.67 -3.09 1.85
CA GLN A 104 -29.39 -1.67 1.96
C GLN A 104 -29.34 -1.03 0.57
N PRO A 105 -30.20 -0.04 0.26
CA PRO A 105 -30.18 0.58 -1.06
C PRO A 105 -28.90 1.40 -1.25
N LEU A 106 -28.30 1.25 -2.44
CA LEU A 106 -27.23 2.14 -2.86
C LEU A 106 -27.84 3.52 -3.21
N PRO A 107 -27.30 4.64 -2.68
CA PRO A 107 -27.76 5.98 -3.04
C PRO A 107 -27.68 6.24 -4.54
N ASP A 108 -28.68 6.91 -5.10
CA ASP A 108 -28.73 7.24 -6.53
C ASP A 108 -27.52 8.06 -6.98
N ASP A 109 -27.00 8.92 -6.10
CA ASP A 109 -25.85 9.76 -6.38
C ASP A 109 -24.53 8.97 -6.42
N PHE A 110 -24.48 7.73 -5.93
CA PHE A 110 -23.28 6.88 -6.00
C PHE A 110 -22.94 6.51 -7.45
N SER A 111 -23.96 6.36 -8.30
CA SER A 111 -23.77 6.15 -9.74
C SER A 111 -23.20 7.40 -10.41
N GLY A 112 -22.29 7.23 -11.35
CA GLY A 112 -21.55 8.31 -12.01
C GLY A 112 -20.42 8.92 -11.16
N GLN A 113 -20.23 8.47 -9.92
CA GLN A 113 -19.12 8.90 -9.07
C GLN A 113 -17.94 7.94 -9.15
N CYS A 114 -16.73 8.48 -8.92
CA CYS A 114 -15.51 7.70 -8.80
C CYS A 114 -15.02 7.68 -7.36
N TRP A 115 -14.68 6.49 -6.91
CA TRP A 115 -14.23 6.17 -5.58
C TRP A 115 -12.83 5.60 -5.65
N ALA A 116 -11.99 5.96 -4.70
CA ALA A 116 -10.63 5.44 -4.61
C ALA A 116 -10.38 4.76 -3.28
N PHE A 117 -9.43 3.82 -3.26
CA PHE A 117 -8.98 3.13 -2.05
C PHE A 117 -7.48 2.85 -2.13
N GLY A 118 -6.82 2.82 -0.97
CA GLY A 118 -5.41 2.48 -0.88
C GLY A 118 -5.17 0.99 -1.07
N ILE A 119 -4.13 0.63 -1.82
CA ILE A 119 -3.65 -0.74 -1.95
C ILE A 119 -2.33 -0.85 -1.18
N ASP A 120 -2.15 -1.94 -0.43
CA ASP A 120 -0.93 -2.14 0.34
C ASP A 120 0.30 -2.30 -0.56
N THR A 121 1.25 -1.37 -0.42
CA THR A 121 2.56 -1.38 -1.07
C THR A 121 3.69 -1.54 -0.06
N SER A 122 3.43 -2.05 1.14
CA SER A 122 4.41 -2.24 2.23
C SER A 122 5.70 -2.94 1.77
N GLY A 123 5.58 -3.91 0.85
CA GLY A 123 6.73 -4.61 0.25
C GLY A 123 7.59 -3.78 -0.73
N TYR A 124 7.15 -2.57 -1.10
CA TYR A 124 7.86 -1.63 -1.95
C TYR A 124 7.78 -0.20 -1.36
N PRO A 125 8.54 0.11 -0.29
CA PRO A 125 8.48 1.41 0.38
C PRO A 125 8.75 2.58 -0.58
N GLY A 126 8.01 3.68 -0.43
CA GLY A 126 8.10 4.85 -1.31
C GLY A 126 7.34 4.72 -2.64
N TYR A 127 6.67 3.59 -2.86
CA TYR A 127 5.73 3.40 -3.97
C TYR A 127 4.31 3.45 -3.42
N GLU A 128 3.39 3.95 -4.22
CA GLU A 128 1.97 4.07 -3.88
C GLU A 128 1.16 3.29 -4.92
N ALA A 129 0.06 2.67 -4.49
CA ALA A 129 -0.91 2.06 -5.37
C ALA A 129 -2.31 2.43 -4.89
N VAL A 130 -3.14 2.88 -5.84
CA VAL A 130 -4.51 3.33 -5.59
C VAL A 130 -5.43 2.57 -6.53
N GLY A 131 -6.45 1.95 -5.92
CA GLY A 131 -7.58 1.36 -6.61
C GLY A 131 -8.64 2.41 -6.88
N TYR A 132 -9.30 2.30 -8.02
CA TYR A 132 -10.40 3.17 -8.43
C TYR A 132 -11.59 2.33 -8.85
N LEU A 133 -12.78 2.80 -8.45
CA LEU A 133 -14.08 2.25 -8.78
C LEU A 133 -14.92 3.39 -9.35
N LEU A 134 -15.25 3.34 -10.63
CA LEU A 134 -16.23 4.21 -11.28
C LEU A 134 -17.47 3.38 -11.56
N VAL A 135 -18.60 3.81 -11.02
CA VAL A 135 -19.88 3.09 -11.13
C VAL A 135 -20.72 3.75 -12.21
N ASP A 136 -21.21 2.96 -13.16
CA ASP A 136 -22.10 3.42 -14.24
C ASP A 136 -23.27 2.44 -14.37
N GLY A 137 -24.30 2.63 -13.54
CA GLY A 137 -25.45 1.74 -13.46
C GLY A 137 -25.05 0.29 -13.19
N SER A 138 -25.28 -0.60 -14.17
CA SER A 138 -24.92 -2.03 -14.10
C SER A 138 -23.49 -2.32 -14.54
N MET A 139 -22.68 -1.30 -14.86
CA MET A 139 -21.29 -1.44 -15.25
C MET A 139 -20.36 -0.90 -14.16
N LEU A 140 -19.42 -1.71 -13.72
CA LEU A 140 -18.31 -1.29 -12.86
C LEU A 140 -17.05 -1.11 -13.69
N HIS A 141 -16.41 0.04 -13.54
CA HIS A 141 -15.13 0.35 -14.15
C HIS A 141 -14.08 0.40 -13.05
N LEU A 142 -13.18 -0.59 -13.07
CA LEU A 142 -12.12 -0.76 -12.08
C LEU A 142 -10.79 -0.34 -12.70
N ALA A 143 -9.98 0.37 -11.93
CA ALA A 143 -8.59 0.62 -12.31
C ALA A 143 -7.65 0.56 -11.12
N VAL A 144 -6.39 0.26 -11.40
CA VAL A 144 -5.28 0.39 -10.46
C VAL A 144 -4.28 1.35 -11.08
N VAL A 145 -3.87 2.36 -10.32
CA VAL A 145 -2.74 3.22 -10.67
C VAL A 145 -1.67 3.03 -9.60
N ALA A 146 -0.47 2.64 -10.01
CA ALA A 146 0.62 2.33 -9.11
C ALA A 146 1.95 2.94 -9.57
N GLY A 147 2.78 3.41 -8.66
CA GLY A 147 4.08 3.99 -9.01
C GLY A 147 4.66 4.90 -7.94
N VAL A 148 5.36 5.94 -8.37
CA VAL A 148 5.96 6.94 -7.48
C VAL A 148 5.30 8.29 -7.73
N ARG A 149 4.64 8.83 -6.71
CA ARG A 149 3.87 10.07 -6.77
C ARG A 149 4.71 11.22 -7.36
N GLY A 150 4.15 11.88 -8.37
CA GLY A 150 4.78 13.02 -9.06
C GLY A 150 5.96 12.68 -9.96
N LYS A 151 6.28 11.39 -10.19
CA LYS A 151 7.39 10.98 -11.05
C LYS A 151 6.94 10.09 -12.21
N TRP A 152 6.36 8.94 -11.90
CA TRP A 152 5.90 7.99 -12.91
C TRP A 152 4.85 7.05 -12.31
N HIS A 153 4.00 6.51 -13.16
CA HIS A 153 3.02 5.49 -12.79
C HIS A 153 2.91 4.44 -13.89
N ILE A 154 2.31 3.32 -13.52
CA ILE A 154 1.72 2.32 -14.40
C ILE A 154 0.26 2.16 -13.99
N ASP A 155 -0.57 1.81 -14.96
CA ASP A 155 -1.99 1.64 -14.74
C ASP A 155 -2.51 0.42 -15.49
N SER A 156 -3.59 -0.13 -14.97
CA SER A 156 -4.37 -1.18 -15.60
C SER A 156 -5.83 -1.02 -15.20
N TYR A 157 -6.74 -1.53 -16.02
CA TYR A 157 -8.16 -1.37 -15.84
C TYR A 157 -8.94 -2.59 -16.30
N CYS A 158 -10.16 -2.73 -15.82
CA CYS A 158 -11.14 -3.63 -16.39
C CYS A 158 -12.54 -3.03 -16.24
N ARG A 159 -13.44 -3.54 -17.08
CA ARG A 159 -14.88 -3.29 -17.01
C ARG A 159 -15.53 -4.58 -16.57
N ALA A 160 -16.48 -4.47 -15.66
CA ALA A 160 -17.26 -5.59 -15.20
C ALA A 160 -18.76 -5.30 -15.36
N ALA A 161 -19.46 -6.14 -16.11
CA ALA A 161 -20.92 -6.08 -16.12
C ALA A 161 -21.45 -6.77 -14.86
N CYS A 162 -22.39 -6.14 -14.18
CA CYS A 162 -22.83 -6.53 -12.86
C CYS A 162 -24.36 -6.57 -12.78
N THR A 163 -24.87 -7.49 -11.97
CA THR A 163 -26.22 -7.36 -11.41
C THR A 163 -26.11 -6.66 -10.06
N VAL A 164 -27.03 -5.74 -9.78
CA VAL A 164 -27.02 -4.96 -8.53
C VAL A 164 -28.20 -5.38 -7.67
N GLU A 165 -27.92 -5.74 -6.43
CA GLU A 165 -28.91 -6.05 -5.40
C GLU A 165 -28.56 -5.26 -4.14
N GLY A 166 -29.38 -4.26 -3.81
CA GLY A 166 -29.05 -3.27 -2.77
C GLY A 166 -27.73 -2.56 -3.07
N SER A 167 -26.78 -2.72 -2.15
CA SER A 167 -25.42 -2.17 -2.27
C SER A 167 -24.39 -3.21 -2.69
N VAL A 168 -24.83 -4.36 -3.22
CA VAL A 168 -23.97 -5.44 -3.69
C VAL A 168 -23.99 -5.56 -5.21
N PHE A 169 -22.79 -5.59 -5.79
CA PHE A 169 -22.54 -5.83 -7.20
C PHE A 169 -22.06 -7.27 -7.39
N THR A 170 -22.82 -8.07 -8.12
CA THR A 170 -22.43 -9.44 -8.50
C THR A 170 -21.90 -9.42 -9.93
N ILE A 171 -20.65 -9.83 -10.10
CA ILE A 171 -19.95 -9.74 -11.39
C ILE A 171 -20.41 -10.83 -12.34
N GLN A 172 -20.95 -10.44 -13.50
CA GLN A 172 -21.44 -11.33 -14.55
C GLN A 172 -20.41 -11.57 -15.66
N SER A 173 -19.64 -10.55 -16.00
CA SER A 173 -18.56 -10.66 -17.00
C SER A 173 -17.51 -9.60 -16.75
N ILE A 174 -16.27 -9.85 -17.21
CA ILE A 174 -15.14 -8.93 -17.07
C ILE A 174 -14.43 -8.80 -18.41
N CYS A 175 -14.03 -7.57 -18.76
CA CYS A 175 -13.24 -7.27 -19.95
C CYS A 175 -12.14 -6.25 -19.62
N GLY A 176 -10.92 -6.51 -20.05
CA GLY A 176 -9.78 -5.59 -19.90
C GLY A 176 -8.52 -6.26 -19.39
N PRO A 177 -7.39 -5.53 -19.35
CA PRO A 177 -6.10 -6.06 -18.93
C PRO A 177 -5.97 -6.38 -17.43
N LEU A 178 -6.85 -5.86 -16.57
CA LEU A 178 -6.85 -6.13 -15.13
C LEU A 178 -7.73 -7.36 -14.82
N THR A 179 -7.19 -8.56 -15.05
CA THR A 179 -7.95 -9.82 -14.90
C THR A 179 -7.83 -10.46 -13.52
N GLY A 180 -6.72 -10.25 -12.81
CA GLY A 180 -6.44 -10.92 -11.54
C GLY A 180 -7.12 -10.31 -10.31
N TRP A 181 -7.85 -9.21 -10.49
CA TRP A 181 -8.36 -8.41 -9.38
C TRP A 181 -9.77 -8.78 -8.94
N ILE A 182 -10.62 -9.19 -9.88
CA ILE A 182 -11.96 -9.69 -9.59
C ILE A 182 -12.32 -10.76 -10.61
N GLY A 183 -13.12 -11.75 -10.21
CA GLY A 183 -13.57 -12.84 -11.06
C GLY A 183 -15.06 -12.77 -11.37
N VAL A 184 -15.49 -13.49 -12.42
CA VAL A 184 -16.90 -13.73 -12.69
C VAL A 184 -17.50 -14.54 -11.54
N GLY A 185 -18.68 -14.14 -11.06
CA GLY A 185 -19.34 -14.70 -9.89
C GLY A 185 -18.92 -14.07 -8.56
N SER A 186 -17.88 -13.22 -8.54
CA SER A 186 -17.51 -12.50 -7.32
C SER A 186 -18.56 -11.46 -6.93
N MET A 187 -18.68 -11.21 -5.63
CA MET A 187 -19.52 -10.15 -5.07
C MET A 187 -18.67 -8.99 -4.52
N LEU A 188 -19.10 -7.77 -4.79
CA LEU A 188 -18.56 -6.52 -4.23
C LEU A 188 -19.66 -5.77 -3.49
N GLY A 189 -19.55 -5.68 -2.17
CA GLY A 189 -20.46 -4.89 -1.34
C GLY A 189 -19.91 -3.50 -1.08
N VAL A 190 -20.75 -2.48 -1.20
CA VAL A 190 -20.43 -1.11 -0.80
C VAL A 190 -21.13 -0.81 0.51
N SER A 191 -20.37 -0.48 1.54
CA SER A 191 -20.89 -0.03 2.83
C SER A 191 -20.77 1.48 2.90
N LEU A 192 -21.89 2.18 2.92
CA LEU A 192 -21.96 3.63 3.08
C LEU A 192 -22.51 3.91 4.48
N GLY A 193 -21.63 3.84 5.49
CA GLY A 193 -22.03 4.08 6.87
C GLY A 193 -22.48 5.54 7.07
N GLN A 194 -23.49 5.77 7.92
CA GLN A 194 -23.96 7.12 8.30
C GLN A 194 -22.89 7.95 9.05
N THR A 195 -21.79 7.32 9.46
CA THR A 195 -20.73 7.91 10.31
C THR A 195 -19.37 8.01 9.63
N GLY A 196 -19.30 7.96 8.29
CA GLY A 196 -18.07 8.21 7.53
C GLY A 196 -17.10 7.02 7.45
N ASP A 197 -17.62 5.80 7.64
CA ASP A 197 -16.86 4.55 7.44
C ASP A 197 -17.25 3.90 6.09
N GLU A 198 -17.17 4.70 5.04
CA GLU A 198 -17.41 4.27 3.67
C GLU A 198 -16.36 3.21 3.29
N GLY A 199 -16.80 2.03 2.87
CA GLY A 199 -15.89 0.97 2.53
C GLY A 199 -16.41 0.02 1.48
N LEU A 200 -15.46 -0.58 0.78
CA LEU A 200 -15.69 -1.63 -0.19
C LEU A 200 -15.36 -2.96 0.48
N ARG A 201 -16.32 -3.89 0.42
CA ARG A 201 -16.17 -5.28 0.82
C ARG A 201 -16.09 -6.11 -0.44
N GLY A 202 -15.08 -6.96 -0.54
CA GLY A 202 -14.98 -7.87 -1.67
C GLY A 202 -13.77 -8.78 -1.53
N GLY A 203 -13.94 -9.98 -2.06
CA GLY A 203 -13.02 -11.11 -1.99
C GLY A 203 -11.56 -10.79 -1.64
N PRO A 204 -10.71 -10.40 -2.62
CA PRO A 204 -9.28 -10.27 -2.40
C PRO A 204 -8.87 -9.03 -1.59
N PHE A 205 -9.79 -8.09 -1.35
CA PHE A 205 -9.51 -6.84 -0.65
C PHE A 205 -9.95 -6.87 0.82
N GLY A 206 -10.77 -7.86 1.21
CA GLY A 206 -11.43 -7.85 2.50
C GLY A 206 -12.34 -6.62 2.63
N TYR A 207 -12.06 -5.77 3.62
CA TYR A 207 -12.67 -4.45 3.76
C TYR A 207 -11.60 -3.38 3.51
N VAL A 208 -11.84 -2.50 2.54
CA VAL A 208 -11.02 -1.32 2.29
C VAL A 208 -11.86 -0.06 2.40
N ARG A 209 -11.31 0.97 3.05
CA ARG A 209 -11.96 2.28 3.07
C ARG A 209 -11.92 2.91 1.69
N ILE A 210 -13.06 3.42 1.26
CA ILE A 210 -13.17 4.18 0.02
C ILE A 210 -13.33 5.67 0.33
N TYR A 211 -12.97 6.50 -0.63
CA TYR A 211 -13.17 7.94 -0.58
C TYR A 211 -13.51 8.46 -1.96
N LYS A 212 -14.40 9.44 -2.03
CA LYS A 212 -14.77 10.10 -3.28
C LYS A 212 -13.56 10.81 -3.89
N CYS A 213 -13.37 10.68 -5.20
CA CYS A 213 -12.25 11.28 -5.91
C CYS A 213 -12.64 11.68 -7.35
N GLY A 214 -11.76 12.45 -8.00
CA GLY A 214 -11.88 12.68 -9.44
C GLY A 214 -11.52 11.42 -10.23
N VAL A 215 -12.11 11.27 -11.41
CA VAL A 215 -11.82 10.11 -12.26
C VAL A 215 -10.33 10.13 -12.70
N PRO A 216 -9.59 9.02 -12.61
CA PRO A 216 -8.22 8.97 -13.11
C PRO A 216 -8.21 8.89 -14.64
N GLN A 217 -7.11 9.34 -15.26
CA GLN A 217 -6.96 9.41 -16.72
C GLN A 217 -7.24 8.07 -17.43
N VAL A 218 -6.84 6.95 -16.83
CA VAL A 218 -7.08 5.59 -17.37
C VAL A 218 -8.57 5.23 -17.52
N LEU A 219 -9.43 5.90 -16.75
CA LEU A 219 -10.89 5.70 -16.75
C LEU A 219 -11.67 6.79 -17.52
N TYR A 220 -11.04 7.89 -17.96
CA TYR A 220 -11.77 9.00 -18.64
C TYR A 220 -12.57 8.58 -19.88
N ARG A 221 -12.10 7.59 -20.62
CA ARG A 221 -12.83 7.03 -21.78
C ARG A 221 -14.17 6.36 -21.42
N PHE A 222 -14.47 6.21 -20.14
CA PHE A 222 -15.72 5.64 -19.64
C PHE A 222 -16.60 6.69 -18.97
N CYS A 223 -16.12 7.93 -18.85
CA CYS A 223 -16.94 9.06 -18.46
C CYS A 223 -17.67 9.55 -19.70
N ASN A 224 -18.98 9.36 -19.73
CA ASN A 224 -19.87 10.06 -20.67
C ASN A 224 -20.48 11.27 -19.97
#